data_AF-A0A7S2AY11-F1
#
_entry.id   AF-A0A7S2AY11-F1
#
_cell.length_a   1.000
_cell.length_b   1.000
_cell.length_c   1.000
_cell.angle_alpha   90.00
_cell.angle_beta   90.00
_cell.angle_gamma   90.00
#
_symmetry.space_group_name_H-M   'P 1'
#
loop_
_entity.id
_entity.type
_entity.pdbx_description
1 polymer ?
#
loop_
_entity_poly.entity_id
_entity_poly.type
_entity_poly.pdbx_seq_one_letter_code
_entity_poly.pdbx_strand_id
1 'polypeptide(L)'
;AAEAGTRDPFARFDLQIRLAPAIIGLIALIILGWNRTVLVNSIFMDIDPAQSRADLLGGSQAVSLILQGMIWLSETPKTPDIEDTSEWTDAEDVFWQTSALTGGIADELKWTWGALSACTRVSSMAVFWDDACVMQAGLFQP
;
A
#
# COMPACT_ATOMS: atom_id res chain seq x y z
N ALA A 1 -4.79 3.43 -25.28
CA ALA A 1 -3.38 3.79 -25.05
C ALA A 1 -2.75 2.63 -24.28
N ALA A 2 -1.63 2.09 -24.76
CA ALA A 2 -0.98 0.93 -24.16
C ALA A 2 -0.56 1.26 -22.72
N GLU A 3 -0.96 0.41 -21.76
CA GLU A 3 -0.49 0.49 -20.37
C GLU A 3 1.04 0.52 -20.38
N ALA A 4 1.60 1.68 -20.06
CA ALA A 4 3.02 1.81 -19.79
C ALA A 4 3.30 0.99 -18.52
N GLY A 5 3.69 -0.28 -18.72
CA GLY A 5 4.04 -1.20 -17.65
C GLY A 5 4.99 -0.51 -16.68
N THR A 6 4.51 -0.27 -15.47
CA THR A 6 5.26 0.38 -14.40
C THR A 6 6.59 -0.34 -14.25
N ARG A 7 7.70 0.38 -14.49
CA ARG A 7 9.08 -0.15 -14.39
C ARG A 7 9.52 -0.43 -12.95
N ASP A 8 8.65 -0.16 -11.97
CA ASP A 8 8.92 -0.40 -10.57
C ASP A 8 8.87 -1.91 -10.26
N PRO A 9 10.02 -2.53 -9.89
CA PRO A 9 10.04 -3.93 -9.50
C PRO A 9 9.19 -4.21 -8.26
N PHE A 10 8.98 -3.24 -7.38
CA PHE A 10 8.14 -3.42 -6.19
C PHE A 10 6.66 -3.48 -6.55
N ALA A 11 6.18 -2.65 -7.48
CA ALA A 11 4.81 -2.75 -7.98
C ALA A 11 4.57 -4.05 -8.76
N ARG A 12 5.56 -4.51 -9.53
CA ARG A 12 5.45 -5.74 -10.34
C ARG A 12 5.51 -7.03 -9.51
N PHE A 13 6.31 -7.04 -8.44
CA PHE A 13 6.56 -8.21 -7.62
C PHE A 13 6.08 -8.05 -6.17
N ASP A 14 5.08 -7.20 -5.94
CA ASP A 14 4.59 -6.83 -4.60
C ASP A 14 4.25 -8.07 -3.75
N LEU A 15 3.48 -9.01 -4.32
CA LEU A 15 3.09 -10.23 -3.64
C LEU A 15 4.30 -11.13 -3.33
N GLN A 16 5.23 -11.29 -4.27
CA GLN A 16 6.40 -12.15 -4.10
C GLN A 16 7.34 -11.61 -3.02
N ILE A 17 7.54 -10.29 -2.99
CA ILE A 17 8.38 -9.61 -1.99
C ILE A 17 7.76 -9.77 -0.60
N ARG A 18 6.43 -9.62 -0.49
CA ARG A 18 5.69 -9.80 0.77
C ARG A 18 5.73 -11.24 1.29
N LEU A 19 5.66 -12.22 0.39
CA LEU A 19 5.70 -13.64 0.73
C LEU A 19 7.11 -14.16 1.04
N ALA A 20 8.16 -13.48 0.57
CA ALA A 20 9.52 -13.97 0.66
C ALA A 20 9.94 -14.39 2.09
N PRO A 21 9.70 -13.59 3.15
CA PRO A 21 10.04 -14.01 4.51
C PRO A 21 9.31 -15.30 4.93
N ALA A 22 8.03 -15.44 4.60
CA ALA A 22 7.26 -16.62 4.97
C ALA A 22 7.74 -17.88 4.24
N ILE A 23 8.04 -17.78 2.94
CA ILE A 23 8.56 -18.90 2.16
C ILE A 23 9.94 -19.32 2.70
N ILE A 24 10.83 -18.36 2.97
CA ILE A 24 12.16 -18.63 3.53
C ILE A 24 12.04 -19.31 4.91
N GLY A 25 11.15 -18.80 5.77
CA GLY A 25 10.92 -19.38 7.10
C GLY A 25 10.34 -20.80 7.03
N LEU A 26 9.40 -21.07 6.13
CA LEU A 26 8.86 -22.43 5.92
C LEU A 26 9.94 -23.40 5.42
N ILE A 27 10.73 -23.00 4.42
CA ILE A 27 11.84 -23.81 3.92
C ILE A 27 12.86 -24.09 5.03
N ALA A 28 13.20 -23.07 5.82
CA ALA A 28 14.12 -23.22 6.94
C ALA A 28 13.59 -24.21 8.00
N LEU A 29 12.30 -24.16 8.36
CA LEU A 29 11.70 -25.13 9.28
C LEU A 29 11.73 -26.55 8.74
N ILE A 30 11.44 -26.74 7.44
CA ILE A 30 11.50 -28.06 6.80
C ILE A 30 12.91 -28.61 6.84
N ILE A 31 13.92 -27.79 6.49
CA ILE A 31 15.33 -28.18 6.49
C ILE A 31 15.80 -28.51 7.91
N LEU A 32 15.47 -27.67 8.91
CA LEU A 32 15.83 -27.92 10.31
C LEU A 32 15.15 -29.17 10.86
N GLY A 33 13.87 -29.38 10.56
CA GLY A 33 13.13 -30.58 10.94
C GLY A 33 13.73 -31.84 10.32
N TRP A 34 14.08 -31.78 9.03
CA TRP A 34 14.76 -32.87 8.34
C TRP A 34 16.14 -33.14 8.94
N ASN A 35 16.94 -32.09 9.18
CA ASN A 35 18.25 -32.22 9.81
C ASN A 35 18.14 -32.90 11.17
N ARG A 36 17.14 -32.49 11.98
CA ARG A 36 16.90 -33.08 13.30
C ARG A 36 16.45 -34.54 13.23
N THR A 37 15.54 -34.90 12.32
CA THR A 37 15.07 -36.29 12.20
C THR A 37 16.18 -37.20 11.69
N VAL A 38 17.03 -36.75 10.76
CA VAL A 38 18.20 -37.52 10.30
C VAL A 38 19.19 -37.74 11.44
N LEU A 39 19.48 -36.70 12.24
CA LEU A 39 20.42 -36.81 13.37
C LEU A 39 19.87 -37.68 14.50
N VAL A 40 18.60 -37.50 14.89
CA VAL A 40 17.95 -38.29 15.96
C VAL A 40 17.80 -39.76 15.57
N ASN A 41 17.51 -40.07 14.30
CA ASN A 41 17.42 -41.45 13.82
C ASN A 41 18.79 -42.05 13.47
N SER A 42 19.87 -41.26 13.50
CA SER A 42 21.21 -41.80 13.37
C SER A 42 21.61 -42.48 14.68
N ILE A 43 21.71 -43.82 14.63
CA ILE A 43 21.93 -44.72 15.77
C ILE A 43 23.30 -44.48 16.47
N PHE A 44 24.12 -43.54 15.98
CA PHE A 44 25.54 -43.42 16.33
C PHE A 44 25.99 -42.06 16.90
N MET A 45 25.10 -41.09 17.11
CA MET A 45 25.53 -39.76 17.59
C MET A 45 24.73 -39.26 18.79
N ASP A 46 25.42 -39.08 19.92
CA ASP A 46 25.00 -38.10 20.93
C ASP A 46 24.97 -36.73 20.26
N ILE A 47 23.81 -36.08 20.28
CA ILE A 47 23.63 -34.77 19.67
C ILE A 47 24.40 -33.75 20.51
N ASP A 48 25.36 -33.04 19.89
CA ASP A 48 26.11 -31.98 20.55
C ASP A 48 25.14 -30.92 21.12
N PRO A 49 25.26 -30.57 22.42
CA PRO A 49 24.49 -29.48 23.03
C PRO A 49 24.55 -28.17 22.24
N ALA A 50 25.67 -27.87 21.56
CA ALA A 50 25.80 -26.71 20.69
C ALA A 50 24.89 -26.80 19.47
N GLN A 51 24.79 -27.97 18.83
CA GLN A 51 23.88 -28.21 17.71
C GLN A 51 22.43 -28.02 18.17
N SER A 52 22.05 -28.55 19.33
CA SER A 52 20.68 -28.40 19.84
C SER A 52 20.31 -26.94 20.11
N ARG A 53 21.26 -26.09 20.53
CA ARG A 53 21.03 -24.64 20.72
C ARG A 53 20.89 -23.93 19.39
N ALA A 54 21.73 -24.29 18.41
CA ALA A 54 21.64 -23.75 17.06
C ALA A 54 20.30 -24.10 16.39
N ASP A 55 19.82 -25.33 16.54
CA ASP A 55 18.51 -25.77 16.03
C ASP A 55 17.36 -24.96 16.65
N LEU A 56 17.42 -24.68 17.97
CA LEU A 56 16.43 -23.86 18.67
C LEU A 56 16.43 -22.41 18.18
N LEU A 57 17.60 -21.79 18.05
CA LEU A 57 17.73 -20.43 17.54
C LEU A 57 17.26 -20.34 16.09
N GLY A 58 17.70 -21.27 15.24
CA GLY A 58 17.27 -21.37 13.84
C GLY A 58 15.76 -21.57 13.70
N GLY A 59 15.17 -22.44 14.53
CA GLY A 59 13.73 -22.65 14.57
C GLY A 59 12.96 -21.41 14.99
N SER A 60 13.44 -20.70 16.03
CA SER A 60 12.83 -19.44 16.47
C SER A 60 12.89 -18.35 15.39
N GLN A 61 13.99 -18.27 14.65
CA GLN A 61 14.17 -17.32 13.56
C GLN A 61 13.30 -17.68 12.36
N ALA A 62 13.17 -18.97 12.04
CA ALA A 62 12.29 -19.45 10.98
C ALA A 62 10.80 -19.14 11.27
N VAL A 63 10.35 -19.34 12.52
CA VAL A 63 9.00 -18.93 12.96
C VAL A 63 8.82 -17.42 12.86
N SER A 64 9.82 -16.64 13.28
CA SER A 64 9.79 -15.17 13.19
C SER A 64 9.64 -14.69 11.75
N LEU A 65 10.33 -15.33 10.80
CA LEU A 65 10.22 -15.03 9.36
C LEU A 65 8.82 -15.36 8.79
N ILE A 66 8.20 -16.45 9.25
CA ILE A 66 6.82 -16.80 8.89
C ILE A 66 5.85 -15.73 9.34
N LEU A 67 5.92 -15.35 10.63
CA LEU A 67 5.07 -14.30 11.19
C LEU A 67 5.30 -12.96 10.47
N GLN A 68 6.56 -12.64 10.16
CA GLN A 68 6.88 -11.42 9.43
C GLN A 68 6.24 -11.37 8.05
N GLY A 69 6.28 -12.47 7.29
CA GLY A 69 5.62 -12.55 6.00
C GLY A 69 4.09 -12.44 6.11
N MET A 70 3.49 -13.02 7.15
CA MET A 70 2.05 -12.84 7.42
C MET A 70 1.70 -11.39 7.73
N ILE A 71 2.52 -10.68 8.51
CA ILE A 71 2.33 -9.25 8.78
C ILE A 71 2.37 -8.45 7.47
N TRP A 72 3.37 -8.72 6.62
CA TRP A 72 3.50 -8.04 5.32
C TRP A 72 2.34 -8.29 4.36
N LEU A 73 1.74 -9.49 4.41
CA LEU A 73 0.50 -9.78 3.70
C LEU A 73 -0.70 -9.04 4.29
N SER A 74 -0.77 -8.91 5.62
CA SER A 74 -1.86 -8.21 6.28
C SER A 74 -1.86 -6.70 5.99
N GLU A 75 -0.68 -6.12 5.79
CA GLU A 75 -0.49 -4.72 5.38
C GLU A 75 -0.59 -4.52 3.86
N THR A 76 -1.39 -5.35 3.17
CA THR A 76 -1.67 -5.11 1.75
C THR A 76 -2.21 -3.68 1.61
N PRO A 77 -1.55 -2.80 0.82
CA PRO A 77 -1.99 -1.44 0.66
C PRO A 77 -3.37 -1.55 0.04
N LYS A 78 -4.39 -1.02 0.72
CA LYS A 78 -5.68 -0.88 0.10
C LYS A 78 -5.45 -0.06 -1.15
N THR A 79 -5.79 -0.61 -2.32
CA THR A 79 -5.84 0.21 -3.53
C THR A 79 -6.69 1.42 -3.17
N PRO A 80 -6.19 2.65 -3.40
CA PRO A 80 -7.04 3.81 -3.19
C PRO A 80 -8.34 3.53 -3.95
N ASP A 81 -9.46 3.67 -3.24
CA ASP A 81 -10.77 3.55 -3.86
C ASP A 81 -10.91 4.77 -4.76
N ILE A 82 -10.48 4.62 -6.00
CA ILE A 82 -10.55 5.67 -7.00
C ILE A 82 -11.91 5.48 -7.65
N GLU A 83 -12.87 6.26 -7.19
CA GLU A 83 -14.17 6.34 -7.83
C GLU A 83 -13.97 6.83 -9.27
N ASP A 84 -14.50 6.06 -10.24
CA ASP A 84 -14.40 6.42 -11.65
C ASP A 84 -15.45 7.48 -11.98
N THR A 85 -15.05 8.75 -11.87
CA THR A 85 -15.92 9.87 -12.19
C THR A 85 -16.23 9.98 -13.68
N SER A 86 -15.70 9.12 -14.56
CA SER A 86 -16.13 9.06 -15.97
C SER A 86 -17.52 8.45 -16.15
N GLU A 87 -18.01 7.71 -15.16
CA GLU A 87 -19.37 7.15 -15.15
C GLU A 87 -20.42 8.16 -14.67
N TRP A 88 -19.99 9.32 -14.15
CA TRP A 88 -20.87 10.38 -13.65
C TRP A 88 -21.46 11.20 -14.82
N THR A 89 -22.38 10.59 -15.55
CA THR A 89 -23.01 11.18 -16.75
C THR A 89 -23.97 12.33 -16.46
N ASP A 90 -24.41 12.46 -15.21
CA ASP A 90 -25.32 13.49 -14.69
C ASP A 90 -24.61 14.59 -13.91
N ALA A 91 -23.29 14.49 -13.72
CA ALA A 91 -22.53 15.50 -13.02
C ALA A 91 -22.31 16.74 -13.92
N GLU A 92 -22.61 17.91 -13.37
CA GLU A 92 -22.34 19.19 -14.02
C GLU A 92 -20.95 19.69 -13.60
N ASP A 93 -20.16 20.21 -14.54
CA ASP A 93 -18.94 20.93 -14.22
C ASP A 93 -19.30 22.35 -13.79
N VAL A 94 -19.21 22.60 -12.48
CA VAL A 94 -19.61 23.86 -11.88
C VAL A 94 -18.35 24.61 -11.44
N PHE A 95 -18.26 25.88 -11.81
CA PHE A 95 -17.34 26.82 -11.18
C PHE A 95 -18.13 28.00 -10.62
N TRP A 96 -18.24 28.05 -9.30
CA TRP A 96 -18.91 29.09 -8.55
C TRP A 96 -17.96 29.69 -7.50
N GLN A 97 -18.01 31.01 -7.35
CA GLN A 97 -17.28 31.73 -6.31
C GLN A 97 -18.16 32.85 -5.75
N THR A 98 -18.01 33.16 -4.47
CA THR A 98 -18.72 34.30 -3.87
C THR A 98 -18.21 35.62 -4.44
N SER A 99 -19.11 36.58 -4.62
CA SER A 99 -18.77 37.95 -5.04
C SER A 99 -17.96 38.72 -3.99
N ALA A 100 -17.92 38.23 -2.75
CA ALA A 100 -17.10 38.78 -1.69
C ALA A 100 -15.59 38.56 -1.90
N LEU A 101 -15.20 37.59 -2.73
CA LEU A 101 -13.81 37.41 -3.11
C LEU A 101 -13.43 38.38 -4.24
N THR A 102 -12.58 39.34 -3.91
CA THR A 102 -12.11 40.35 -4.87
C THR A 102 -10.59 40.28 -5.08
N GLY A 103 -10.16 40.58 -6.31
CA GLY A 103 -8.75 40.74 -6.65
C GLY A 103 -7.97 39.42 -6.57
N GLY A 104 -6.72 39.52 -6.10
CA GLY A 104 -5.77 38.41 -6.15
C GLY A 104 -6.22 37.13 -5.44
N ILE A 105 -7.07 37.19 -4.42
CA ILE A 105 -7.53 35.99 -3.70
C ILE A 105 -8.41 35.11 -4.60
N ALA A 106 -9.28 35.72 -5.42
CA ALA A 106 -10.10 34.99 -6.38
C ALA A 106 -9.23 34.31 -7.45
N ASP A 107 -8.23 35.04 -7.94
CA ASP A 107 -7.29 34.53 -8.94
C ASP A 107 -6.43 33.38 -8.39
N GLU A 108 -5.98 33.48 -7.13
CA GLU A 108 -5.23 32.43 -6.44
C GLU A 108 -6.07 31.17 -6.20
N LEU A 109 -7.33 31.30 -5.78
CA LEU A 109 -8.21 30.13 -5.62
C LEU A 109 -8.52 29.46 -6.96
N LYS A 110 -8.74 30.26 -8.01
CA LYS A 110 -8.93 29.74 -9.37
C LYS A 110 -7.67 29.05 -9.89
N TRP A 111 -6.50 29.65 -9.66
CA TRP A 111 -5.21 29.06 -10.00
C TRP A 111 -5.00 27.75 -9.22
N THR A 112 -5.32 27.74 -7.92
CA THR A 112 -5.19 26.56 -7.06
C THR A 112 -6.06 25.41 -7.55
N TRP A 113 -7.32 25.69 -7.91
CA TRP A 113 -8.20 24.70 -8.53
C TRP A 113 -7.61 24.16 -9.84
N GLY A 114 -7.14 25.06 -10.72
CA GLY A 114 -6.51 24.66 -11.98
C GLY A 114 -5.25 23.81 -11.78
N ALA A 115 -4.41 24.14 -10.80
CA ALA A 115 -3.22 23.38 -10.47
C ALA A 115 -3.57 22.00 -9.89
N LEU A 116 -4.53 21.95 -8.97
CA LEU A 116 -4.99 20.69 -8.36
C LEU A 116 -5.62 19.76 -9.39
N SER A 117 -6.55 20.26 -10.19
CA SER A 117 -7.20 19.46 -11.26
C SER A 117 -6.22 19.01 -12.33
N ALA A 118 -5.20 19.80 -12.66
CA ALA A 118 -4.19 19.43 -13.65
C ALA A 118 -3.14 18.43 -13.12
N CYS A 119 -2.78 18.51 -11.84
CA CYS A 119 -1.70 17.72 -11.25
C CYS A 119 -2.19 16.48 -10.46
N THR A 120 -3.49 16.37 -10.18
CA THR A 120 -4.06 15.29 -9.37
C THR A 120 -5.30 14.68 -10.06
N ARG A 121 -5.91 13.67 -9.44
CA ARG A 121 -7.21 13.10 -9.88
C ARG A 121 -8.40 13.72 -9.14
N VAL A 122 -8.24 14.92 -8.56
CA VAL A 122 -9.35 15.58 -7.86
C VAL A 122 -10.42 16.00 -8.86
N SER A 123 -11.65 15.59 -8.61
CA SER A 123 -12.79 15.86 -9.50
C SER A 123 -13.58 17.09 -9.08
N SER A 124 -13.51 17.46 -7.80
CA SER A 124 -14.26 18.57 -7.22
C SER A 124 -13.52 19.20 -6.03
N MET A 125 -13.68 20.50 -5.83
CA MET A 125 -13.14 21.24 -4.68
C MET A 125 -14.18 22.23 -4.15
N ALA A 126 -14.38 22.23 -2.84
CA ALA A 126 -15.16 23.25 -2.16
C ALA A 126 -14.29 23.92 -1.09
N VAL A 127 -14.34 25.25 -1.03
CA VAL A 127 -13.61 26.06 -0.07
C VAL A 127 -14.62 26.74 0.83
N PHE A 128 -14.47 26.54 2.14
CA PHE A 128 -15.31 27.15 3.16
C PHE A 128 -14.50 28.14 3.98
N TRP A 129 -15.09 29.30 4.26
CA TRP A 129 -14.51 30.33 5.11
C TRP A 129 -15.61 31.00 5.92
N ASP A 130 -15.37 31.18 7.22
CA ASP A 130 -16.32 31.81 8.16
C ASP A 130 -17.74 31.23 8.05
N ASP A 131 -17.83 29.89 8.12
CA ASP A 131 -19.08 29.11 8.01
C ASP A 131 -19.86 29.29 6.68
N ALA A 132 -19.23 29.87 5.65
CA ALA A 132 -19.81 30.04 4.33
C ALA A 132 -18.97 29.34 3.24
N CYS A 133 -19.63 28.73 2.25
CA CYS A 133 -18.96 28.28 1.04
C CYS A 133 -18.53 29.51 0.23
N VAL A 134 -17.23 29.64 -0.04
CA VAL A 134 -16.67 30.77 -0.78
C VAL A 134 -16.29 30.41 -2.21
N MET A 135 -16.04 29.13 -2.49
CA MET A 135 -15.82 28.64 -3.84
C MET A 135 -16.22 27.17 -3.94
N GLN A 136 -16.79 26.80 -5.09
CA GLN A 136 -17.05 25.42 -5.48
C GLN A 136 -16.63 25.24 -6.94
N ALA A 137 -15.85 24.20 -7.22
CA ALA A 137 -15.28 23.95 -8.52
C ALA A 137 -15.28 22.46 -8.85
N GLY A 138 -15.54 22.10 -10.12
CA GLY A 138 -15.48 20.73 -10.62
C GLY A 138 -16.84 20.03 -10.67
N LEU A 139 -16.82 18.70 -10.69
CA LEU A 139 -18.01 17.88 -10.87
C LEU A 139 -18.94 17.97 -9.66
N PHE A 140 -20.20 18.35 -9.90
CA PHE A 140 -21.23 18.39 -8.88
C PHE A 140 -22.43 17.55 -9.34
N GLN A 141 -22.84 16.61 -8.48
CA GLN A 141 -24.06 15.84 -8.65
C GLN A 141 -25.13 16.46 -7.73
N PRO A 142 -26.27 16.94 -8.26
CA PRO A 142 -27.32 17.60 -7.49
C PRO A 142 -28.09 16.69 -6.54
#